data_AF-T1IXM7-F1
#
_entry.id   AF-T1IXM7-F1
#
_cell.length_a   1.000
_cell.length_b   1.000
_cell.length_c   1.000
_cell.angle_alpha   90.00
_cell.angle_beta   90.00
_cell.angle_gamma   90.00
#
_symmetry.space_group_name_H-M   'P 1'
#
loop_
_entity.id
_entity.type
_entity.pdbx_description
1 polymer ?
#
loop_
_entity_poly.entity_id
_entity_poly.type
_entity_poly.pdbx_seq_one_letter_code
_entity_poly.pdbx_strand_id
1 'polypeptide(L)'
;MATEENNISPHIDEERSSKPLKLVAEESVAPSAAGDNSNHNGDLVLEEAVAGPSSCEPKETVDFKVIYNKQKHDVTFPLDDTVAMLKQHVSKLTEVPPAMQKVMFKGLAKDDKTLRELGVTKGAKIMIVGSTLNEVLAVSTPSASTVEETQGATGSTKEPLSKQKMHKKIIDRGVPEDAMPGIKNDKDSLPPFPLSGMLNKTGGKVRLTFKLELDQLWIGTKERTDKLPMSSIKNVSSEPIEGHEEYHIVGIQLGPTEASRYWVYWVPAQYIDAIKDAILGKWQLF
;
A
#
# COMPACT_ATOMS: atom_id res chain seq x y z
N MET A 1 -1.25 -40.08 47.07
CA MET A 1 -2.06 -39.58 48.21
C MET A 1 -1.43 -38.24 48.60
N ALA A 2 -1.97 -37.13 48.08
CA ALA A 2 -3.01 -36.31 48.74
C ALA A 2 -2.41 -35.68 50.02
N THR A 3 -2.35 -34.36 50.22
CA THR A 3 -3.23 -33.28 49.75
C THR A 3 -2.55 -31.93 49.86
N GLU A 4 -2.96 -31.07 48.95
CA GLU A 4 -2.74 -29.64 48.84
C GLU A 4 -3.79 -28.87 49.67
N GLU A 5 -3.73 -27.55 49.57
CA GLU A 5 -4.81 -26.56 49.83
C GLU A 5 -4.73 -25.77 51.14
N ASN A 6 -4.17 -24.57 50.99
CA ASN A 6 -4.57 -23.41 51.77
C ASN A 6 -4.62 -22.22 50.80
N ASN A 7 -5.81 -21.89 50.28
CA ASN A 7 -6.04 -20.66 49.54
C ASN A 7 -7.35 -20.01 50.02
N ILE A 8 -7.21 -18.81 50.55
CA ILE A 8 -8.26 -17.95 51.10
C ILE A 8 -8.32 -16.73 50.18
N SER A 9 -9.47 -16.53 49.53
CA SER A 9 -9.87 -15.28 48.86
C SER A 9 -10.07 -14.16 49.89
N PRO A 10 -9.98 -12.88 49.48
CA PRO A 10 -11.21 -12.14 49.14
C PRO A 10 -11.05 -11.23 47.90
N HIS A 11 -12.04 -11.17 47.01
CA HIS A 11 -13.16 -10.20 46.98
C HIS A 11 -12.71 -8.74 46.71
N ILE A 12 -13.04 -8.24 45.52
CA ILE A 12 -13.05 -6.82 45.19
C ILE A 12 -14.29 -6.54 44.35
N ASP A 13 -15.11 -5.63 44.86
CA ASP A 13 -16.35 -5.06 44.33
C ASP A 13 -16.20 -4.44 42.92
N GLU A 14 -17.22 -4.67 42.08
CA GLU A 14 -17.45 -3.90 40.85
C GLU A 14 -18.83 -3.23 40.94
N GLU A 15 -18.82 -1.91 41.13
CA GLU A 15 -19.98 -1.04 40.95
C GLU A 15 -19.69 -0.06 39.80
N ARG A 16 -20.61 0.04 38.84
CA ARG A 16 -21.42 1.24 38.54
C ARG A 16 -21.68 1.52 37.04
N SER A 17 -22.99 1.57 36.75
CA SER A 17 -23.70 2.55 35.90
C SER A 17 -23.82 2.34 34.38
N SER A 18 -24.88 1.62 34.00
CA SER A 18 -25.53 1.74 32.68
C SER A 18 -26.52 2.92 32.63
N LYS A 19 -26.49 3.70 31.55
CA LYS A 19 -27.65 4.48 31.04
C LYS A 19 -27.71 4.42 29.51
N PRO A 20 -28.92 4.44 28.90
CA PRO A 20 -29.17 3.93 27.54
C PRO A 20 -29.22 5.00 26.42
N LEU A 21 -28.98 4.55 25.18
CA LEU A 21 -29.17 5.30 23.93
C LEU A 21 -30.65 5.36 23.52
N LYS A 22 -31.07 6.54 23.03
CA LYS A 22 -32.42 6.85 22.55
C LYS A 22 -32.43 6.80 21.01
N LEU A 23 -33.30 5.93 20.47
CA LEU A 23 -33.64 5.82 19.05
C LEU A 23 -34.77 6.83 18.74
N VAL A 24 -34.62 7.62 17.69
CA VAL A 24 -35.73 8.36 17.07
C VAL A 24 -35.72 8.11 15.57
N ALA A 25 -36.87 7.69 15.08
CA ALA A 25 -37.24 7.51 13.68
C ALA A 25 -37.58 8.85 13.03
N GLU A 26 -37.41 8.95 11.72
CA GLU A 26 -38.25 9.81 10.89
C GLU A 26 -38.41 9.19 9.50
N GLU A 27 -39.63 9.33 8.98
CA GLU A 27 -40.23 8.66 7.83
C GLU A 27 -40.47 9.67 6.70
N SER A 28 -40.54 9.16 5.45
CA SER A 28 -41.32 9.66 4.29
C SER A 28 -40.93 11.04 3.69
N VAL A 29 -41.05 11.37 2.39
CA VAL A 29 -41.92 10.92 1.29
C VAL A 29 -41.38 11.42 -0.09
N ALA A 30 -41.70 10.72 -1.18
CA ALA A 30 -41.53 11.10 -2.62
C ALA A 30 -42.67 12.08 -3.08
N PRO A 31 -42.85 12.60 -4.34
CA PRO A 31 -42.51 12.00 -5.65
C PRO A 31 -42.31 12.91 -6.91
N SER A 32 -42.00 12.26 -8.04
CA SER A 32 -42.54 12.40 -9.44
C SER A 32 -42.19 13.51 -10.47
N ALA A 33 -42.13 13.01 -11.72
CA ALA A 33 -42.51 13.55 -13.06
C ALA A 33 -41.53 14.52 -13.77
N ALA A 34 -40.91 14.18 -14.92
CA ALA A 34 -41.40 13.88 -16.30
C ALA A 34 -41.56 15.13 -17.18
N GLY A 35 -40.98 15.12 -18.40
CA GLY A 35 -41.17 16.17 -19.40
C GLY A 35 -40.25 16.05 -20.64
N ASP A 36 -40.72 15.30 -21.63
CA ASP A 36 -40.27 15.23 -23.02
C ASP A 36 -40.80 16.42 -23.84
N ASN A 37 -40.02 17.01 -24.76
CA ASN A 37 -40.57 17.49 -26.04
C ASN A 37 -39.51 17.80 -27.11
N SER A 38 -39.87 17.45 -28.33
CA SER A 38 -39.12 17.45 -29.59
C SER A 38 -39.62 18.51 -30.59
N ASN A 39 -38.74 19.06 -31.43
CA ASN A 39 -38.91 19.36 -32.89
C ASN A 39 -37.70 20.17 -33.41
N HIS A 40 -36.86 19.71 -34.35
CA HIS A 40 -37.00 19.64 -35.83
C HIS A 40 -37.23 20.98 -36.56
N ASN A 41 -36.20 21.50 -37.25
CA ASN A 41 -36.05 21.40 -38.72
C ASN A 41 -34.93 22.31 -39.31
N GLY A 42 -34.26 21.78 -40.36
CA GLY A 42 -33.50 22.50 -41.39
C GLY A 42 -32.05 22.86 -41.03
N ASP A 43 -31.07 22.87 -41.92
CA ASP A 43 -30.89 22.45 -43.31
C ASP A 43 -29.36 22.51 -43.55
N LEU A 44 -28.85 21.77 -44.52
CA LEU A 44 -27.41 21.62 -44.81
C LEU A 44 -26.70 22.94 -45.09
N VAL A 45 -25.45 23.09 -44.61
CA VAL A 45 -24.30 23.46 -45.45
C VAL A 45 -22.97 23.18 -44.74
N LEU A 46 -22.08 22.53 -45.48
CA LEU A 46 -20.64 22.48 -45.26
C LEU A 46 -20.06 23.87 -45.57
N GLU A 47 -19.18 24.40 -44.74
CA GLU A 47 -17.87 24.89 -45.21
C GLU A 47 -16.98 25.33 -44.05
N GLU A 48 -15.70 25.03 -44.26
CA GLU A 48 -14.55 25.37 -43.46
C GLU A 48 -14.31 26.89 -43.42
N ALA A 49 -13.61 27.28 -42.34
CA ALA A 49 -12.80 28.49 -42.19
C ALA A 49 -13.41 29.70 -41.45
N VAL A 50 -12.50 30.26 -40.62
CA VAL A 50 -12.27 31.69 -40.31
C VAL A 50 -12.50 32.12 -38.85
N ALA A 51 -11.34 32.43 -38.25
CA ALA A 51 -11.03 33.54 -37.34
C ALA A 51 -11.57 33.58 -35.90
N GLY A 52 -10.65 33.96 -35.01
CA GLY A 52 -10.97 35.00 -34.03
C GLY A 52 -10.24 34.84 -32.70
N PRO A 53 -9.49 35.86 -32.23
CA PRO A 53 -8.57 35.76 -31.12
C PRO A 53 -9.32 35.83 -29.79
N SER A 54 -9.27 34.76 -28.99
CA SER A 54 -9.75 34.84 -27.60
C SER A 54 -8.62 35.39 -26.74
N SER A 55 -8.66 36.70 -26.53
CA SER A 55 -8.11 37.45 -25.38
C SER A 55 -6.93 36.79 -24.64
N CYS A 56 -5.71 37.04 -25.11
CA CYS A 56 -4.51 36.80 -24.31
C CYS A 56 -4.37 37.93 -23.28
N GLU A 57 -5.04 37.78 -22.14
CA GLU A 57 -4.58 38.41 -20.91
C GLU A 57 -3.16 37.92 -20.62
N PRO A 58 -2.24 38.77 -20.12
CA PRO A 58 -0.88 38.38 -19.79
C PRO A 58 -0.92 37.45 -18.57
N LYS A 59 -1.18 36.16 -18.79
CA LYS A 59 -1.10 35.14 -17.75
C LYS A 59 0.34 35.08 -17.24
N GLU A 60 0.51 35.28 -15.94
CA GLU A 60 1.82 35.25 -15.29
C GLU A 60 2.38 33.83 -15.42
N THR A 61 3.38 33.66 -16.29
CA THR A 61 4.03 32.37 -16.53
C THR A 61 5.25 32.21 -15.65
N VAL A 62 5.51 30.98 -15.21
CA VAL A 62 6.66 30.63 -14.39
C VAL A 62 7.51 29.59 -15.12
N ASP A 63 8.82 29.81 -15.10
CA ASP A 63 9.81 28.84 -15.59
C ASP A 63 10.23 27.90 -14.46
N PHE A 64 10.07 26.58 -14.62
CA PHE A 64 10.48 25.58 -13.65
C PHE A 64 11.02 24.32 -14.33
N LYS A 65 11.64 23.44 -13.54
CA LYS A 65 12.23 22.18 -14.02
C LYS A 65 11.36 21.02 -13.62
N VAL A 66 10.86 20.29 -14.60
CA VAL A 66 10.18 19.01 -14.44
C VAL A 66 11.23 17.89 -14.45
N ILE A 67 11.22 17.04 -13.43
CA ILE A 67 12.12 15.89 -13.31
C ILE A 67 11.32 14.62 -13.50
N TYR A 68 11.60 13.90 -14.58
CA TYR A 68 10.97 12.62 -14.92
C TYR A 68 12.04 11.60 -15.31
N ASN A 69 12.02 10.40 -14.73
CA ASN A 69 13.00 9.33 -14.98
C ASN A 69 14.48 9.81 -14.99
N LYS A 70 14.85 10.66 -14.01
CA LYS A 70 16.16 11.35 -13.87
C LYS A 70 16.50 12.37 -14.96
N GLN A 71 15.66 12.52 -15.99
CA GLN A 71 15.75 13.58 -16.99
C GLN A 71 15.13 14.87 -16.45
N LYS A 72 15.66 16.01 -16.90
CA LYS A 72 15.20 17.35 -16.51
C LYS A 72 14.67 18.05 -17.75
N HIS A 73 13.43 18.50 -17.68
CA HIS A 73 12.77 19.28 -18.72
C HIS A 73 12.49 20.68 -18.18
N ASP A 74 13.00 21.70 -18.85
CA ASP A 74 12.64 23.09 -18.57
C ASP A 74 11.25 23.36 -19.15
N VAL A 75 10.31 23.75 -18.30
CA VAL A 75 8.90 23.96 -18.64
C VAL A 75 8.49 25.36 -18.20
N THR A 76 7.84 26.08 -19.09
CA THR A 76 7.23 27.39 -18.81
C THR A 76 5.72 27.21 -18.84
N PHE A 77 5.04 27.51 -17.73
CA PHE A 77 3.61 27.28 -17.58
C PHE A 77 2.90 28.39 -16.78
N PRO A 78 1.63 28.73 -17.05
CA PRO A 78 0.89 29.76 -16.33
C PRO A 78 0.66 29.41 -14.85
N LEU A 79 0.88 30.36 -13.94
CA LEU A 79 0.71 30.15 -12.49
C LEU A 79 -0.74 29.92 -12.06
N ASP A 80 -1.69 30.49 -12.81
CA ASP A 80 -3.12 30.46 -12.51
C ASP A 80 -3.81 29.20 -13.06
N ASP A 81 -3.10 28.38 -13.84
CA ASP A 81 -3.60 27.10 -14.32
C ASP A 81 -3.39 25.99 -13.26
N THR A 82 -4.26 24.98 -13.29
CA THR A 82 -4.27 23.89 -12.30
C THR A 82 -3.24 22.80 -12.59
N VAL A 83 -2.96 21.98 -11.57
CA VAL A 83 -2.11 20.79 -11.71
C VAL A 83 -2.66 19.81 -12.75
N ALA A 84 -3.98 19.73 -12.92
CA ALA A 84 -4.59 18.93 -13.99
C ALA A 84 -4.13 19.38 -15.38
N MET A 85 -4.12 20.69 -15.65
CA MET A 85 -3.63 21.25 -16.92
C MET A 85 -2.12 21.07 -17.07
N LEU A 86 -1.36 21.20 -15.97
CA LEU A 86 0.07 20.89 -15.96
C LEU A 86 0.33 19.44 -16.35
N LYS A 87 -0.41 18.48 -15.80
CA LYS A 87 -0.26 17.05 -16.16
C LYS A 87 -0.52 16.80 -17.64
N GLN A 88 -1.51 17.48 -18.23
CA GLN A 88 -1.75 17.38 -19.66
C GLN A 88 -0.57 17.93 -20.47
N HIS A 89 0.00 19.06 -20.06
CA HIS A 89 1.16 19.65 -20.73
C HIS A 89 2.41 18.75 -20.60
N VAL A 90 2.67 18.26 -19.38
CA VAL A 90 3.77 17.34 -19.07
C VAL A 90 3.60 15.99 -19.75
N SER A 91 2.37 15.53 -19.99
CA SER A 91 2.08 14.29 -20.72
C SER A 91 2.66 14.33 -22.13
N LYS A 92 2.57 15.48 -22.81
CA LYS A 92 3.14 15.67 -24.16
C LYS A 92 4.67 15.62 -24.17
N LEU A 93 5.32 15.96 -23.05
CA LEU A 93 6.77 15.98 -22.92
C LEU A 93 7.36 14.65 -22.42
N THR A 94 6.62 13.94 -21.56
CA THR A 94 7.09 12.72 -20.88
C THR A 94 6.45 11.44 -21.39
N GLU A 95 5.45 11.54 -22.28
CA GLU A 95 4.62 10.44 -22.79
C GLU A 95 3.89 9.63 -21.70
N VAL A 96 3.89 10.13 -20.45
CA VAL A 96 3.15 9.54 -19.34
C VAL A 96 1.70 10.04 -19.42
N PRO A 97 0.68 9.17 -19.38
CA PRO A 97 -0.72 9.62 -19.32
C PRO A 97 -1.03 10.42 -18.05
N PRO A 98 -1.85 11.49 -18.09
CA PRO A 98 -2.17 12.31 -16.90
C PRO A 98 -2.73 11.50 -15.72
N ALA A 99 -3.48 10.43 -15.99
CA ALA A 99 -4.03 9.52 -14.97
C ALA A 99 -2.94 8.74 -14.22
N MET A 100 -1.81 8.47 -14.87
CA MET A 100 -0.66 7.76 -14.30
C MET A 100 0.45 8.72 -13.83
N GLN A 101 0.26 10.03 -13.99
CA GLN A 101 1.19 11.05 -13.52
C GLN A 101 0.89 11.47 -12.08
N LYS A 102 1.90 11.32 -11.23
CA LYS A 102 1.92 11.79 -9.86
C LYS A 102 2.87 12.98 -9.76
N VAL A 103 2.29 14.17 -9.59
CA VAL A 103 3.03 15.43 -9.48
C VAL A 103 3.46 15.63 -8.03
N MET A 104 4.77 15.76 -7.82
CA MET A 104 5.39 15.93 -6.51
C MET A 104 6.05 17.31 -6.44
N PHE A 105 5.48 18.21 -5.62
CA PHE A 105 6.03 19.52 -5.32
C PHE A 105 5.68 19.90 -3.88
N LYS A 106 6.69 19.98 -3.00
CA LYS A 106 6.53 20.16 -1.54
C LYS A 106 5.51 19.17 -0.92
N GLY A 107 5.38 17.98 -1.51
CA GLY A 107 4.36 16.98 -1.19
C GLY A 107 3.64 16.49 -2.44
N LEU A 108 2.54 15.76 -2.25
CA LEU A 108 1.66 15.32 -3.33
C LEU A 108 0.79 16.49 -3.80
N ALA A 109 0.93 16.92 -5.04
CA ALA A 109 0.05 17.94 -5.61
C ALA A 109 -1.30 17.31 -6.00
N LYS A 110 -2.39 17.94 -5.57
CA LYS A 110 -3.76 17.58 -5.97
C LYS A 110 -4.12 18.32 -7.25
N ASP A 111 -4.98 17.72 -8.06
CA ASP A 111 -5.36 18.22 -9.38
C ASP A 111 -6.11 19.55 -9.34
N ASP A 112 -6.83 19.82 -8.25
CA ASP A 112 -7.63 21.04 -8.04
C ASP A 112 -6.81 22.27 -7.65
N LYS A 113 -5.52 22.11 -7.32
CA LYS A 113 -4.67 23.22 -6.88
C LYS A 113 -4.01 23.92 -8.07
N THR A 114 -3.88 25.23 -7.98
CA THR A 114 -3.09 26.04 -8.91
C THR A 114 -1.60 25.99 -8.57
N LEU A 115 -0.74 26.30 -9.55
CA LEU A 115 0.71 26.43 -9.30
C LEU A 115 1.02 27.57 -8.33
N ARG A 116 0.20 28.62 -8.33
CA ARG A 116 0.26 29.73 -7.37
C ARG A 116 0.04 29.24 -5.95
N GLU A 117 -0.99 28.44 -5.69
CA GLU A 117 -1.27 27.86 -4.37
C GLU A 117 -0.22 26.85 -3.93
N LEU A 118 0.39 26.13 -4.87
CA LEU A 118 1.50 25.24 -4.59
C LEU A 118 2.78 26.02 -4.22
N GLY A 119 2.85 27.30 -4.54
CA GLY A 119 4.02 28.15 -4.30
C GLY A 119 5.19 27.77 -5.21
N VAL A 120 4.89 27.52 -6.49
CA VAL A 120 5.88 27.28 -7.53
C VAL A 120 6.51 28.60 -7.93
N THR A 121 7.83 28.67 -7.77
CA THR A 121 8.64 29.87 -8.09
C THR A 121 9.52 29.60 -9.30
N LYS A 122 10.08 30.65 -9.88
CA LYS A 122 11.07 30.52 -10.97
C LYS A 122 12.24 29.63 -10.52
N GLY A 123 12.55 28.61 -11.30
CA GLY A 123 13.59 27.61 -11.01
C GLY A 123 13.18 26.49 -10.04
N ALA A 124 11.90 26.41 -9.67
CA ALA A 124 11.36 25.30 -8.88
C ALA A 124 11.62 23.95 -9.56
N LYS A 125 11.77 22.90 -8.75
CA LYS A 125 11.92 21.52 -9.23
C LYS A 125 10.64 20.75 -8.91
N ILE A 126 9.88 20.41 -9.94
CA ILE A 126 8.68 19.58 -9.83
C ILE A 126 9.06 18.17 -10.28
N MET A 127 8.80 17.17 -9.43
CA MET A 127 9.11 15.79 -9.77
C MET A 127 7.85 15.09 -10.24
N ILE A 128 7.93 14.42 -11.38
CA ILE A 128 6.81 13.66 -11.95
C ILE A 128 7.16 12.19 -11.80
N VAL A 129 6.22 11.44 -11.23
CA VAL A 129 6.32 9.99 -11.09
C VAL A 129 5.19 9.37 -11.88
N GLY A 130 5.50 8.51 -12.84
CA GLY A 130 4.50 7.82 -13.64
C GLY A 130 5.15 6.92 -14.68
N SER A 131 4.37 6.03 -15.26
CA SER A 131 4.86 5.10 -16.29
C SER A 131 4.25 5.45 -17.64
N THR A 132 5.07 5.41 -18.68
CA THR A 132 4.55 5.49 -20.06
C THR A 132 3.78 4.21 -20.39
N LEU A 133 2.81 4.27 -21.32
CA LEU A 133 2.10 3.06 -21.76
C LEU A 133 3.06 1.99 -22.31
N ASN A 134 4.14 2.42 -22.98
CA ASN A 134 5.15 1.52 -23.50
C ASN A 134 5.91 0.77 -22.38
N GLU A 135 6.24 1.44 -21.27
CA GLU A 135 6.82 0.78 -20.10
C GLU A 135 5.81 -0.16 -19.43
N VAL A 136 4.53 0.20 -19.37
CA VAL A 136 3.48 -0.67 -18.82
C VAL A 136 3.32 -1.93 -19.69
N LEU A 137 3.36 -1.81 -21.01
CA LEU A 137 3.25 -2.93 -21.95
C LEU A 137 4.50 -3.83 -21.98
N ALA A 138 5.69 -3.24 -21.90
CA ALA A 138 6.95 -4.00 -21.81
C ALA A 138 7.07 -4.77 -20.49
N VAL A 139 6.45 -4.28 -19.42
CA VAL A 139 6.36 -4.99 -18.12
C VAL A 139 5.25 -6.06 -18.13
N SER A 140 4.30 -6.00 -19.08
CA SER A 140 3.13 -6.90 -19.15
C SER A 140 3.24 -8.02 -20.19
N THR A 141 4.38 -8.14 -20.87
CA THR A 141 4.67 -9.28 -21.77
C THR A 141 5.60 -10.28 -21.09
N PRO A 142 5.07 -11.25 -20.31
CA PRO A 142 5.87 -12.39 -19.87
C PRO A 142 6.26 -13.20 -21.10
N SER A 143 7.56 -13.50 -21.24
CA SER A 143 8.04 -14.49 -22.20
C SER A 143 7.27 -15.79 -21.98
N ALA A 144 6.53 -16.22 -22.99
CA ALA A 144 5.68 -17.39 -22.95
C ALA A 144 6.49 -18.63 -22.55
N SER A 145 6.12 -19.25 -21.43
CA SER A 145 6.27 -20.68 -21.15
C SER A 145 5.42 -21.06 -19.93
N THR A 146 4.25 -21.63 -20.24
CA THR A 146 3.63 -22.76 -19.52
C THR A 146 2.73 -22.44 -18.31
N VAL A 147 1.41 -22.40 -18.59
CA VAL A 147 0.20 -22.93 -17.88
C VAL A 147 0.32 -23.25 -16.36
N GLU A 148 -0.63 -22.98 -15.45
CA GLU A 148 -2.07 -22.67 -15.50
C GLU A 148 -2.52 -22.08 -14.13
N GLU A 149 -3.66 -21.38 -14.16
CA GLU A 149 -4.42 -20.67 -13.12
C GLU A 149 -4.53 -21.38 -11.75
N THR A 150 -4.43 -20.70 -10.59
CA THR A 150 -5.62 -20.13 -9.89
C THR A 150 -5.19 -19.16 -8.77
N GLN A 151 -5.71 -17.92 -8.87
CA GLN A 151 -6.01 -16.92 -7.82
C GLN A 151 -4.93 -16.53 -6.78
N GLY A 152 -4.45 -15.30 -6.91
CA GLY A 152 -3.78 -14.56 -5.85
C GLY A 152 -3.36 -13.18 -6.31
N ALA A 153 -4.09 -12.15 -5.89
CA ALA A 153 -3.75 -10.76 -6.15
C ALA A 153 -2.37 -10.38 -5.56
N THR A 154 -1.77 -9.35 -6.16
CA THR A 154 -0.69 -8.48 -5.67
C THR A 154 0.75 -8.93 -5.91
N GLY A 155 1.53 -8.05 -6.54
CA GLY A 155 2.99 -8.13 -6.52
C GLY A 155 3.67 -7.54 -7.76
N SER A 156 3.74 -6.22 -7.81
CA SER A 156 4.59 -5.46 -8.72
C SER A 156 6.02 -6.02 -8.73
N THR A 157 6.61 -6.06 -9.93
CA THR A 157 8.01 -6.37 -10.26
C THR A 157 9.00 -5.51 -9.46
N LYS A 158 9.19 -5.84 -8.19
CA LYS A 158 10.47 -5.70 -7.49
C LYS A 158 11.13 -7.06 -7.59
N GLU A 159 12.42 -7.12 -7.90
CA GLU A 159 13.18 -8.37 -7.87
C GLU A 159 12.83 -9.15 -6.59
N PRO A 160 12.58 -10.47 -6.69
CA PRO A 160 12.13 -11.26 -5.56
C PRO A 160 13.09 -11.04 -4.41
N LEU A 161 12.55 -10.84 -3.19
CA LEU A 161 13.32 -10.57 -1.99
C LEU A 161 14.46 -11.58 -1.87
N SER A 162 14.22 -12.85 -2.20
CA SER A 162 15.21 -13.92 -2.25
C SER A 162 16.48 -13.59 -3.08
N LYS A 163 16.37 -12.80 -4.17
CA LYS A 163 17.50 -12.38 -5.03
C LYS A 163 18.24 -11.15 -4.53
N GLN A 164 17.65 -10.36 -3.63
CA GLN A 164 18.33 -9.16 -3.13
C GLN A 164 19.50 -9.55 -2.23
N LYS A 165 20.65 -8.88 -2.41
CA LYS A 165 21.92 -9.20 -1.73
C LYS A 165 21.80 -9.33 -0.20
N MET A 166 20.92 -8.54 0.42
CA MET A 166 20.71 -8.57 1.87
C MET A 166 20.02 -9.85 2.36
N HIS A 167 19.07 -10.37 1.58
CA HIS A 167 18.27 -11.55 1.92
C HIS A 167 19.03 -12.83 1.57
N LYS A 168 19.70 -12.85 0.40
CA LYS A 168 20.54 -13.97 -0.03
C LYS A 168 21.62 -14.35 0.98
N LYS A 169 22.25 -13.36 1.65
CA LYS A 169 23.25 -13.62 2.70
C LYS A 169 22.71 -14.40 3.90
N ILE A 170 21.42 -14.25 4.21
CA ILE A 170 20.76 -14.95 5.32
C ILE A 170 20.24 -16.31 4.85
N ILE A 171 19.74 -16.40 3.62
CA ILE A 171 19.33 -17.67 3.00
C ILE A 171 20.53 -18.61 2.82
N ASP A 172 21.69 -18.08 2.43
CA ASP A 172 22.95 -18.82 2.25
C ASP A 172 23.50 -19.40 3.57
N ARG A 173 23.12 -18.84 4.73
CA ARG A 173 23.42 -19.46 6.03
C ARG A 173 22.66 -20.78 6.26
N GLY A 174 21.64 -21.06 5.45
CA GLY A 174 20.82 -22.26 5.54
C GLY A 174 19.64 -22.15 6.51
N VAL A 175 18.79 -23.16 6.44
CA VAL A 175 17.68 -23.38 7.38
C VAL A 175 18.23 -23.50 8.79
N PRO A 176 17.70 -22.76 9.77
CA PRO A 176 18.03 -22.98 11.17
C PRO A 176 17.52 -24.35 11.61
N GLU A 177 18.34 -25.07 12.37
CA GLU A 177 18.07 -26.39 12.97
C GLU A 177 16.85 -26.43 13.92
N ASP A 178 16.36 -25.25 14.33
CA ASP A 178 15.16 -25.07 15.17
C ASP A 178 13.94 -24.63 14.35
N ALA A 179 14.05 -24.56 13.01
CA ALA A 179 12.97 -24.19 12.11
C ALA A 179 11.79 -25.15 12.30
N MET A 180 10.60 -24.59 12.53
CA MET A 180 9.39 -25.40 12.48
C MET A 180 9.15 -25.86 11.05
N PRO A 181 8.79 -27.14 10.83
CA PRO A 181 8.57 -27.66 9.49
C PRO A 181 7.44 -26.90 8.80
N GLY A 182 7.72 -26.41 7.60
CA GLY A 182 6.73 -25.78 6.73
C GLY A 182 5.94 -26.81 5.94
N ILE A 183 4.62 -26.68 5.95
CA ILE A 183 3.71 -27.46 5.12
C ILE A 183 3.27 -26.57 3.96
N LYS A 184 3.62 -26.98 2.74
CA LYS A 184 3.24 -26.27 1.51
C LYS A 184 1.73 -26.44 1.27
N ASN A 185 1.05 -25.33 0.94
CA ASN A 185 -0.40 -25.25 0.66
C ASN A 185 -1.37 -25.49 1.84
N ASP A 186 -0.86 -25.59 3.06
CA ASP A 186 -1.73 -25.64 4.23
C ASP A 186 -1.95 -24.23 4.79
N LYS A 187 -3.09 -24.00 5.45
CA LYS A 187 -3.41 -22.71 6.08
C LYS A 187 -3.83 -22.98 7.51
N ASP A 188 -2.84 -23.06 8.38
CA ASP A 188 -3.06 -23.34 9.79
C ASP A 188 -3.26 -22.03 10.56
N SER A 189 -4.04 -22.09 11.63
CA SER A 189 -4.23 -20.94 12.50
C SER A 189 -2.95 -20.68 13.30
N LEU A 190 -2.77 -19.44 13.76
CA LEU A 190 -1.65 -19.13 14.64
C LEU A 190 -1.72 -20.00 15.90
N PRO A 191 -0.65 -20.76 16.22
CA PRO A 191 -0.64 -21.57 17.41
C PRO A 191 -0.63 -20.68 18.67
N PRO A 192 -1.14 -21.19 19.81
CA PRO A 192 -1.08 -20.47 21.08
C PRO A 192 0.35 -20.35 21.66
N PHE A 193 1.29 -21.12 21.11
CA PHE A 193 2.70 -21.11 21.47
C PHE A 193 3.52 -20.20 20.53
N PRO A 194 4.67 -19.68 20.98
CA PRO A 194 5.50 -18.80 20.15
C PRO A 194 6.10 -19.55 18.96
N LEU A 195 6.00 -18.95 17.77
CA LEU A 195 6.72 -19.41 16.58
C LEU A 195 8.22 -19.19 16.83
N SER A 196 9.00 -20.26 16.75
CA SER A 196 10.46 -20.26 16.94
C SER A 196 11.16 -20.74 15.67
N GLY A 197 12.50 -20.74 15.65
CA GLY A 197 13.23 -21.16 14.47
C GLY A 197 13.30 -20.16 13.32
N MET A 198 13.02 -18.88 13.54
CA MET A 198 13.16 -17.84 12.51
C MET A 198 14.48 -17.08 12.67
N LEU A 199 14.92 -16.41 11.60
CA LEU A 199 16.11 -15.54 11.63
C LEU A 199 15.73 -14.08 11.37
N ASN A 200 16.54 -13.16 11.89
CA ASN A 200 16.48 -11.73 11.53
C ASN A 200 17.49 -11.38 10.42
N LYS A 201 17.56 -10.08 10.05
CA LYS A 201 18.53 -9.53 9.10
C LYS A 201 20.01 -9.71 9.46
N THR A 202 20.34 -10.00 10.72
CA THR A 202 21.71 -10.29 11.18
C THR A 202 21.98 -11.79 11.32
N GLY A 203 20.99 -12.63 11.03
CA GLY A 203 21.03 -14.09 11.18
C GLY A 203 20.99 -14.54 12.65
N GLY A 204 20.48 -13.70 13.55
CA GLY A 204 20.16 -14.06 14.93
C GLY A 204 18.79 -14.75 15.01
N LYS A 205 18.65 -15.69 15.96
CA LYS A 205 17.38 -16.40 16.21
C LYS A 205 16.31 -15.43 16.70
N VAL A 206 15.13 -15.53 16.09
CA VAL A 206 13.93 -14.74 16.41
C VAL A 206 12.80 -15.70 16.79
N ARG A 207 12.04 -15.31 17.82
CA ARG A 207 10.75 -15.88 18.16
C ARG A 207 9.65 -14.85 17.97
N LEU A 208 8.53 -15.24 17.37
CA LEU A 208 7.34 -14.41 17.26
C LEU A 208 6.28 -14.96 18.23
N THR A 209 5.81 -14.12 19.15
CA THR A 209 4.72 -14.47 20.07
C THR A 209 3.53 -13.58 19.78
N PHE A 210 2.39 -14.17 19.47
CA PHE A 210 1.16 -13.46 19.20
C PHE A 210 0.30 -13.46 20.46
N LYS A 211 0.10 -12.29 21.05
CA LYS A 211 -0.82 -12.08 22.18
C LYS A 211 -2.09 -11.45 21.63
N LEU A 212 -2.94 -12.29 21.04
CA LEU A 212 -4.20 -11.85 20.41
C LEU A 212 -5.13 -11.14 21.41
N GLU A 213 -5.15 -11.58 22.67
CA GLU A 213 -5.94 -10.94 23.75
C GLU A 213 -5.51 -9.51 24.06
N LEU A 214 -4.23 -9.20 23.86
CA LEU A 214 -3.65 -7.88 24.14
C LEU A 214 -3.40 -7.06 22.87
N ASP A 215 -3.80 -7.59 21.70
CA ASP A 215 -3.49 -7.02 20.38
C ASP A 215 -1.99 -6.69 20.21
N GLN A 216 -1.11 -7.61 20.63
CA GLN A 216 0.34 -7.41 20.61
C GLN A 216 1.10 -8.53 19.90
N LEU A 217 2.07 -8.15 19.08
CA LEU A 217 3.10 -9.01 18.52
C LEU A 217 4.40 -8.80 19.28
N TRP A 218 4.95 -9.84 19.87
CA TRP A 218 6.26 -9.78 20.52
C TRP A 218 7.32 -10.42 19.63
N ILE A 219 8.36 -9.65 19.30
CA ILE A 219 9.52 -10.11 18.55
C ILE A 219 10.66 -10.34 19.54
N GLY A 220 10.85 -11.60 19.95
CA GLY A 220 11.92 -12.00 20.84
C GLY A 220 13.21 -12.29 20.09
N THR A 221 14.29 -11.61 20.45
CA THR A 221 15.66 -11.94 20.06
C THR A 221 16.43 -12.43 21.29
N LYS A 222 17.64 -12.95 21.10
CA LYS A 222 18.51 -13.36 22.22
C LYS A 222 18.81 -12.24 23.20
N GLU A 223 18.86 -10.99 22.71
CA GLU A 223 19.24 -9.82 23.50
C GLU A 223 18.04 -9.15 24.18
N ARG A 224 16.89 -9.09 23.50
CA ARG A 224 15.69 -8.41 23.98
C ARG A 224 14.42 -8.90 23.32
N THR A 225 13.27 -8.62 23.94
CA THR A 225 11.96 -8.86 23.34
C THR A 225 11.27 -7.52 23.09
N ASP A 226 11.05 -7.19 21.82
CA ASP A 226 10.36 -6.00 21.38
C ASP A 226 8.84 -6.28 21.34
N LYS A 227 8.06 -5.53 22.13
CA LYS A 227 6.59 -5.65 22.19
C LYS A 227 5.97 -4.62 21.27
N LEU A 228 5.31 -5.07 20.21
CA LEU A 228 4.70 -4.22 19.20
C LEU A 228 3.18 -4.35 19.28
N PRO A 229 2.44 -3.25 19.45
CA PRO A 229 0.99 -3.31 19.29
C PRO A 229 0.66 -3.58 17.82
N MET A 230 -0.30 -4.48 17.52
CA MET A 230 -0.62 -4.84 16.12
C MET A 230 -1.07 -3.62 15.33
N SER A 231 -1.79 -2.69 15.98
CA SER A 231 -2.12 -1.35 15.47
C SER A 231 -0.94 -0.50 14.95
N SER A 232 0.30 -0.74 15.42
CA SER A 232 1.49 -0.02 14.93
C SER A 232 2.00 -0.55 13.59
N ILE A 233 1.64 -1.77 13.23
CA ILE A 233 2.09 -2.41 12.01
C ILE A 233 1.23 -1.89 10.86
N LYS A 234 1.86 -1.20 9.91
CA LYS A 234 1.15 -0.60 8.78
C LYS A 234 0.89 -1.57 7.65
N ASN A 235 1.79 -2.52 7.46
CA ASN A 235 1.73 -3.48 6.36
C ASN A 235 2.59 -4.72 6.68
N VAL A 236 2.24 -5.86 6.10
CA VAL A 236 2.99 -7.11 6.17
C VAL A 236 3.19 -7.64 4.76
N SER A 237 4.43 -7.65 4.28
CA SER A 237 4.82 -8.27 3.00
C SER A 237 5.35 -9.68 3.24
N SER A 238 5.02 -10.65 2.39
CA SER A 238 5.56 -12.02 2.46
C SER A 238 5.96 -12.51 1.08
N GLU A 239 7.12 -13.15 0.95
CA GLU A 239 7.54 -13.80 -0.29
C GLU A 239 8.15 -15.19 -0.03
N PRO A 240 7.94 -16.18 -0.90
CA PRO A 240 8.55 -17.50 -0.78
C PRO A 240 10.08 -17.45 -0.99
N ILE A 241 10.80 -18.33 -0.29
CA ILE A 241 12.25 -18.49 -0.42
C ILE A 241 12.55 -19.38 -1.64
N GLU A 242 13.42 -18.92 -2.54
CA GLU A 242 13.86 -19.72 -3.70
C GLU A 242 14.63 -20.96 -3.24
N GLY A 243 14.19 -22.14 -3.66
CA GLY A 243 14.73 -23.44 -3.23
C GLY A 243 14.09 -24.01 -1.96
N HIS A 244 13.29 -23.22 -1.24
CA HIS A 244 12.60 -23.61 -0.01
C HIS A 244 11.19 -23.02 0.02
N GLU A 245 10.32 -23.52 -0.85
CA GLU A 245 8.95 -23.01 -1.02
C GLU A 245 8.05 -23.21 0.22
N GLU A 246 8.44 -24.10 1.13
CA GLU A 246 7.77 -24.30 2.42
C GLU A 246 8.04 -23.15 3.42
N TYR A 247 8.99 -22.27 3.10
CA TYR A 247 9.37 -21.13 3.92
C TYR A 247 9.26 -19.81 3.17
N HIS A 248 8.86 -18.78 3.90
CA HIS A 248 8.68 -17.43 3.39
C HIS A 248 9.56 -16.43 4.16
N ILE A 249 9.93 -15.36 3.48
CA ILE A 249 10.49 -14.14 4.03
C ILE A 249 9.32 -13.20 4.33
N VAL A 250 9.26 -12.70 5.56
CA VAL A 250 8.21 -11.77 6.00
C VAL A 250 8.83 -10.43 6.37
N GLY A 251 8.28 -9.37 5.81
CA GLY A 251 8.61 -7.98 6.12
C GLY A 251 7.46 -7.32 6.86
N ILE A 252 7.66 -7.04 8.15
CA ILE A 252 6.68 -6.38 9.01
C ILE A 252 7.00 -4.89 9.05
N GLN A 253 6.14 -4.04 8.50
CA GLN A 253 6.38 -2.60 8.43
C GLN A 253 6.02 -1.92 9.76
N LEU A 254 7.04 -1.59 10.55
CA LEU A 254 6.90 -1.00 11.90
C LEU A 254 6.82 0.54 11.90
N GLY A 255 6.94 1.17 10.74
CA GLY A 255 6.99 2.63 10.62
C GLY A 255 6.31 3.17 9.37
N PRO A 256 6.29 4.50 9.18
CA PRO A 256 5.59 5.14 8.06
C PRO A 256 6.21 4.83 6.70
N THR A 257 7.45 4.34 6.65
CA THR A 257 8.19 4.07 5.41
C THR A 257 8.48 2.59 5.22
N GLU A 258 8.63 2.16 3.96
CA GLU A 258 9.04 0.78 3.62
C GLU A 258 10.44 0.42 4.16
N ALA A 259 11.30 1.42 4.44
CA ALA A 259 12.62 1.20 5.01
C ALA A 259 12.57 0.76 6.49
N SER A 260 11.45 1.00 7.17
CA SER A 260 11.20 0.58 8.56
C SER A 260 10.65 -0.85 8.67
N ARG A 261 10.88 -1.68 7.65
CA ARG A 261 10.48 -3.10 7.67
C ARG A 261 11.42 -3.92 8.54
N TYR A 262 10.84 -4.65 9.48
CA TYR A 262 11.51 -5.72 10.19
C TYR A 262 11.42 -7.00 9.37
N TRP A 263 12.57 -7.54 8.97
CA TRP A 263 12.65 -8.75 8.17
C TRP A 263 12.83 -9.98 9.03
N VAL A 264 11.94 -10.95 8.84
CA VAL A 264 11.96 -12.29 9.42
C VAL A 264 12.12 -13.29 8.30
N TYR A 265 13.04 -14.23 8.46
CA TYR A 265 13.33 -15.28 7.48
C TYR A 265 12.95 -16.64 8.05
N TRP A 266 12.72 -17.60 7.15
CA TRP A 266 12.35 -18.98 7.48
C TRP A 266 11.01 -19.08 8.23
N VAL A 267 10.04 -18.24 7.85
CA VAL A 267 8.69 -18.31 8.40
C VAL A 267 7.94 -19.44 7.68
N PRO A 268 7.35 -20.42 8.39
CA PRO A 268 6.61 -21.50 7.75
C PRO A 268 5.43 -20.95 6.94
N ALA A 269 5.27 -21.43 5.70
CA ALA A 269 4.25 -20.95 4.78
C ALA A 269 2.82 -21.06 5.35
N GLN A 270 2.56 -22.13 6.12
CA GLN A 270 1.23 -22.41 6.68
C GLN A 270 0.67 -21.31 7.60
N TYR A 271 1.55 -20.55 8.25
CA TYR A 271 1.14 -19.50 9.18
C TYR A 271 1.10 -18.12 8.53
N ILE A 272 1.54 -17.95 7.29
CA ILE A 272 1.67 -16.63 6.66
C ILE A 272 0.34 -15.92 6.56
N ASP A 273 -0.70 -16.62 6.13
CA ASP A 273 -2.05 -16.06 6.04
C ASP A 273 -2.60 -15.72 7.43
N ALA A 274 -2.41 -16.61 8.41
CA ALA A 274 -2.84 -16.35 9.79
C ALA A 274 -2.08 -15.18 10.45
N ILE A 275 -0.79 -14.99 10.14
CA ILE A 275 0.01 -13.84 10.58
C ILE A 275 -0.55 -12.54 10.00
N LYS A 276 -0.87 -12.53 8.70
CA LYS A 276 -1.46 -11.36 8.03
C LYS A 276 -2.83 -11.04 8.60
N ASP A 277 -3.69 -12.04 8.75
CA ASP A 277 -5.04 -11.89 9.29
C ASP A 277 -5.03 -11.42 10.75
N ALA A 278 -4.09 -11.91 11.56
CA ALA A 278 -3.95 -11.46 12.93
C ALA A 278 -3.48 -10.01 13.03
N ILE A 279 -2.53 -9.60 12.19
CA ILE A 279 -1.91 -8.27 12.27
C ILE A 279 -2.75 -7.19 11.59
N LEU A 280 -3.28 -7.47 10.40
CA LEU A 280 -4.04 -6.51 9.59
C LEU A 280 -5.55 -6.59 9.83
N GLY A 281 -6.00 -7.60 10.59
CA GLY A 281 -7.40 -7.94 10.75
C GLY A 281 -7.94 -8.71 9.54
N LYS A 282 -8.93 -9.57 9.79
CA LYS A 282 -9.70 -10.22 8.72
C LYS A 282 -10.48 -9.15 7.94
N TRP A 283 -10.16 -8.98 6.66
CA TRP A 283 -11.01 -8.21 5.74
C TRP A 283 -12.34 -8.97 5.56
N GLN A 284 -13.33 -8.65 6.37
CA GLN A 284 -14.72 -9.04 6.10
C GLN A 284 -15.27 -8.05 5.06
N LEU A 285 -15.32 -8.47 3.79
CA LEU A 285 -16.24 -7.84 2.84
C LEU A 285 -17.66 -8.09 3.37
N PHE A 286 -18.32 -7.02 3.79
CA PHE A 286 -19.78 -6.98 3.96
C PHE A 286 -20.46 -6.77 2.61
#